data_AF-A0A6S7IFH2-F1
#
_entry.id   AF-A0A6S7IFH2-F1
#
_cell.length_a   1.000
_cell.length_b   1.000
_cell.length_c   1.000
_cell.angle_alpha   90.00
_cell.angle_beta   90.00
_cell.angle_gamma   90.00
#
_symmetry.space_group_name_H-M   'P 1'
#
loop_
_entity.id
_entity.type
_entity.pdbx_description
1 polymer ?
#
loop_
_entity_poly.entity_id
_entity_poly.type
_entity_poly.pdbx_seq_one_letter_code
_entity_poly.pdbx_strand_id
1 'polypeptide(L)'
;MAKRNEELPEISCYVHSVSPLKISNGTSYINCDIQRESSVVRAVCFATEKHRSLEAMAVQKSPVKIRNYSISTKYGREDIVIGKKTSIVPAEATFDYLSMDKNITIASSSQVAADQLVCVKGTVKDLSAVKNVVFNKNPVKKQQCYIVDPSGFIKLIIWGSHVDAVEEGGTYNFDRVRVKVTKNEKYVNTPKSECECSITSADPFSESLPEVEAISATKEITANILGVTSATKSICCLSCGKKVSIKGKLAFCENCKMSQKPGACKMQWYVRIYFEKVGVPEQRLRLTAFNDVSNKLLAICDLPQTSSEEELTEGILELDSVFISYDEQTNKLIDIDVVDI
;
A
#
# COMPACT_ATOMS: atom_id res chain seq x y z
N MET A 1 -30.78 -10.76 29.46
CA MET A 1 -31.07 -12.21 29.48
C MET A 1 -30.00 -12.93 28.68
N ALA A 2 -29.16 -13.73 29.35
CA ALA A 2 -28.11 -14.51 28.72
C ALA A 2 -28.75 -15.64 27.89
N LYS A 3 -28.46 -15.69 26.59
CA LYS A 3 -28.82 -16.85 25.76
C LYS A 3 -27.91 -18.02 26.19
N ARG A 4 -28.55 -19.18 26.40
CA ARG A 4 -27.90 -20.48 26.67
C ARG A 4 -26.74 -20.71 25.69
N ASN A 5 -25.63 -21.19 26.22
CA ASN A 5 -24.54 -21.81 25.46
C ASN A 5 -25.13 -22.97 24.65
N GLU A 6 -25.42 -22.78 23.37
CA GLU A 6 -25.37 -23.89 22.42
C GLU A 6 -23.89 -24.25 22.27
N GLU A 7 -23.55 -25.49 22.65
CA GLU A 7 -22.22 -26.02 22.35
C GLU A 7 -22.08 -26.09 20.83
N LEU A 8 -21.15 -25.30 20.30
CA LEU A 8 -20.86 -25.31 18.87
C LEU A 8 -20.37 -26.70 18.46
N PRO A 9 -20.78 -27.19 17.27
CA PRO A 9 -20.36 -28.50 16.79
C PRO A 9 -18.84 -28.54 16.62
N GLU A 10 -18.27 -29.72 16.75
CA GLU A 10 -16.83 -29.91 16.52
C GLU A 10 -16.48 -29.62 15.06
N ILE A 11 -15.33 -28.99 14.83
CA ILE A 11 -14.82 -28.72 13.48
C ILE A 11 -13.72 -29.74 13.18
N SER A 12 -13.90 -30.57 12.16
CA SER A 12 -12.78 -31.27 11.50
C SER A 12 -12.14 -30.33 10.48
N CYS A 13 -10.82 -30.10 10.59
CA CYS A 13 -10.13 -29.11 9.78
C CYS A 13 -8.62 -29.36 9.64
N TYR A 14 -8.01 -28.65 8.69
CA TYR A 14 -6.57 -28.41 8.66
C TYR A 14 -6.24 -26.98 9.12
N VAL A 15 -5.11 -26.84 9.81
CA VAL A 15 -4.58 -25.54 10.23
C VAL A 15 -3.60 -25.03 9.19
N HIS A 16 -3.71 -23.77 8.83
CA HIS A 16 -2.76 -23.11 7.94
C HIS A 16 -2.38 -21.73 8.47
N SER A 17 -1.41 -21.07 7.82
CA SER A 17 -1.18 -19.62 7.96
C SER A 17 -0.92 -19.13 9.38
N VAL A 18 -0.28 -19.93 10.23
CA VAL A 18 -0.07 -19.55 11.63
C VAL A 18 0.88 -18.35 11.68
N SER A 19 0.36 -17.20 12.10
CA SER A 19 1.17 -15.99 12.25
C SER A 19 1.96 -16.05 13.54
N PRO A 20 3.11 -15.37 13.64
CA PRO A 20 3.75 -15.20 14.93
C PRO A 20 2.88 -14.44 15.92
N LEU A 21 3.35 -14.43 17.17
CA LEU A 21 2.70 -13.77 18.28
C LEU A 21 2.58 -12.26 18.03
N LYS A 22 1.35 -11.75 18.04
CA LYS A 22 1.02 -10.34 17.87
C LYS A 22 0.52 -9.76 19.17
N ILE A 23 0.73 -8.45 19.36
CA ILE A 23 0.28 -7.71 20.54
C ILE A 23 -0.59 -6.53 20.06
N SER A 24 -1.78 -6.40 20.62
CA SER A 24 -2.67 -5.26 20.40
C SER A 24 -3.35 -4.88 21.70
N ASN A 25 -3.25 -3.61 22.11
CA ASN A 25 -3.84 -3.08 23.35
C ASN A 25 -3.56 -3.96 24.58
N GLY A 26 -2.30 -4.40 24.74
CA GLY A 26 -1.87 -5.27 25.85
C GLY A 26 -2.33 -6.73 25.76
N THR A 27 -3.09 -7.11 24.72
CA THR A 27 -3.53 -8.50 24.51
C THR A 27 -2.67 -9.16 23.44
N SER A 28 -2.10 -10.31 23.78
CA SER A 28 -1.34 -11.13 22.84
C SER A 28 -2.26 -12.13 22.12
N TYR A 29 -2.05 -12.33 20.82
CA TYR A 29 -2.86 -13.22 20.00
C TYR A 29 -2.08 -13.72 18.77
N ILE A 30 -2.58 -14.80 18.18
CA ILE A 30 -2.08 -15.43 16.96
C ILE A 30 -3.23 -15.48 15.96
N ASN A 31 -2.94 -15.32 14.67
CA ASN A 31 -3.92 -15.62 13.63
C ASN A 31 -3.53 -16.92 12.94
N CYS A 32 -4.52 -17.68 12.51
CA CYS A 32 -4.35 -18.80 11.60
C CYS A 32 -5.57 -18.92 10.71
N ASP A 33 -5.47 -19.74 9.67
CA ASP A 33 -6.58 -20.08 8.79
C ASP A 33 -6.99 -21.53 9.04
N ILE A 34 -8.30 -21.78 9.06
CA ILE A 34 -8.90 -23.09 9.33
C ILE A 34 -9.60 -23.56 8.07
N GLN A 35 -9.03 -24.56 7.40
CA GLN A 35 -9.65 -25.20 6.25
C GLN A 35 -10.67 -26.23 6.73
N ARG A 36 -11.93 -25.96 6.42
CA ARG A 36 -13.06 -26.91 6.49
C ARG A 36 -13.24 -27.57 5.13
N GLU A 37 -14.12 -28.55 5.06
CA GLU A 37 -14.43 -29.28 3.82
C GLU A 37 -14.78 -28.36 2.63
N SER A 38 -15.58 -27.32 2.87
CA SER A 38 -16.10 -26.44 1.80
C SER A 38 -15.62 -25.00 1.87
N SER A 39 -14.78 -24.64 2.84
CA SER A 39 -14.39 -23.24 3.08
C SER A 39 -13.12 -23.12 3.91
N VAL A 40 -12.45 -21.98 3.77
CA VAL A 40 -11.35 -21.57 4.67
C VAL A 40 -11.83 -20.38 5.48
N VAL A 41 -11.71 -20.46 6.80
CA VAL A 41 -12.20 -19.45 7.74
C VAL A 41 -11.04 -18.97 8.61
N ARG A 42 -10.99 -17.66 8.87
CA ARG A 42 -9.98 -17.08 9.75
C ARG A 42 -10.21 -17.50 11.19
N ALA A 43 -9.13 -17.75 11.91
CA ALA A 43 -9.12 -17.96 13.34
C ALA A 43 -8.18 -16.99 14.07
N VAL A 44 -8.59 -16.60 15.27
CA VAL A 44 -7.83 -15.77 16.21
C VAL A 44 -7.65 -16.57 17.49
N CYS A 45 -6.41 -16.84 17.86
CA CYS A 45 -6.05 -17.58 19.05
C CYS A 45 -5.52 -16.63 20.13
N PHE A 46 -6.21 -16.58 21.27
CA PHE A 46 -5.78 -15.83 22.47
C PHE A 46 -5.06 -16.72 23.50
N ALA A 47 -5.06 -18.04 23.29
CA ALA A 47 -4.32 -19.01 24.09
C ALA A 47 -2.91 -19.18 23.52
N THR A 48 -2.03 -18.24 23.84
CA THR A 48 -0.67 -18.14 23.26
C THR A 48 0.19 -19.38 23.51
N GLU A 49 -0.11 -20.14 24.57
CA GLU A 49 0.50 -21.43 24.86
C GLU A 49 0.30 -22.48 23.75
N LYS A 50 -0.68 -22.28 22.85
CA LYS A 50 -1.00 -23.17 21.72
C LYS A 50 -0.25 -22.83 20.44
N HIS A 51 0.61 -21.82 20.43
CA HIS A 51 1.32 -21.37 19.24
C HIS A 51 2.12 -22.49 18.58
N ARG A 52 3.02 -23.11 19.35
CA ARG A 52 3.91 -24.17 18.85
C ARG A 52 3.15 -25.38 18.32
N SER A 53 2.03 -25.73 18.96
CA SER A 53 1.16 -26.82 18.48
C SER A 53 0.47 -26.46 17.16
N LEU A 54 -0.03 -25.22 17.03
CA LEU A 54 -0.66 -24.77 15.79
C LEU A 54 0.35 -24.74 14.64
N GLU A 55 1.57 -24.24 14.88
CA GLU A 55 2.66 -24.27 13.90
C GLU A 55 2.99 -25.70 13.46
N ALA A 56 3.14 -26.62 14.43
CA ALA A 56 3.42 -28.02 14.13
C ALA A 56 2.32 -28.66 13.29
N MET A 57 1.04 -28.40 13.61
CA MET A 57 -0.11 -28.89 12.84
C MET A 57 -0.12 -28.36 11.41
N ALA A 58 0.20 -27.08 11.23
CA ALA A 58 0.29 -26.46 9.90
C ALA A 58 1.44 -27.06 9.07
N VAL A 59 2.60 -27.29 9.68
CA VAL A 59 3.77 -27.89 9.01
C VAL A 59 3.52 -29.35 8.65
N GLN A 60 2.93 -30.12 9.58
CA GLN A 60 2.65 -31.55 9.39
C GLN A 60 1.48 -31.81 8.43
N LYS A 61 0.68 -30.78 8.12
CA LYS A 61 -0.52 -30.88 7.27
C LYS A 61 -1.48 -31.95 7.80
N SER A 62 -1.50 -32.16 9.11
CA SER A 62 -2.29 -33.20 9.76
C SER A 62 -3.69 -32.69 10.09
N PRO A 63 -4.75 -33.48 9.87
CA PRO A 63 -6.09 -33.07 10.24
C PRO A 63 -6.28 -33.04 11.76
N VAL A 64 -7.09 -32.09 12.22
CA VAL A 64 -7.40 -31.89 13.64
C VAL A 64 -8.89 -31.67 13.85
N LYS A 65 -9.36 -31.94 15.06
CA LYS A 65 -10.68 -31.55 15.56
C LYS A 65 -10.56 -30.42 16.57
N ILE A 66 -11.33 -29.35 16.34
CA ILE A 66 -11.43 -28.20 17.24
C ILE A 66 -12.77 -28.26 17.98
N ARG A 67 -12.71 -28.18 19.32
CA ARG A 67 -13.87 -28.20 20.22
C ARG A 67 -13.84 -27.01 21.18
N ASN A 68 -14.99 -26.61 21.72
CA ASN A 68 -15.09 -25.52 22.70
C ASN A 68 -14.45 -24.20 22.21
N TYR A 69 -14.63 -23.90 20.93
CA TYR A 69 -14.27 -22.60 20.35
C TYR A 69 -15.46 -21.64 20.48
N SER A 70 -15.25 -20.38 20.11
CA SER A 70 -16.33 -19.40 19.98
C SER A 70 -16.29 -18.75 18.60
N ILE A 71 -17.38 -18.14 18.15
CA ILE A 71 -17.41 -17.40 16.88
C ILE A 71 -17.54 -15.90 17.20
N SER A 72 -16.74 -15.08 16.52
CA SER A 72 -16.88 -13.63 16.56
C SER A 72 -17.40 -13.12 15.22
N THR A 73 -18.46 -12.32 15.25
CA THR A 73 -19.03 -11.66 14.05
C THR A 73 -18.59 -10.19 13.93
N LYS A 74 -17.56 -9.78 14.68
CA LYS A 74 -17.09 -8.39 14.69
C LYS A 74 -16.60 -8.01 13.29
N TYR A 75 -16.91 -6.78 12.88
CA TYR A 75 -16.56 -6.23 11.55
C TYR A 75 -17.24 -6.93 10.37
N GLY A 76 -18.40 -7.57 10.58
CA GLY A 76 -19.20 -8.17 9.51
C GLY A 76 -18.61 -9.45 8.93
N ARG A 77 -17.69 -10.10 9.64
CA ARG A 77 -17.05 -11.36 9.26
C ARG A 77 -17.11 -12.36 10.41
N GLU A 78 -17.17 -13.65 10.10
CA GLU A 78 -17.15 -14.73 11.08
C GLU A 78 -15.71 -15.23 11.30
N ASP A 79 -15.13 -14.91 12.46
CA ASP A 79 -13.82 -15.40 12.88
C ASP A 79 -13.99 -16.50 13.95
N ILE A 80 -13.27 -17.61 13.83
CA ILE A 80 -13.15 -18.62 14.89
C ILE A 80 -12.26 -18.06 16.00
N VAL A 81 -12.69 -18.14 17.25
CA VAL A 81 -11.94 -17.70 18.43
C VAL A 81 -11.46 -18.92 19.21
N ILE A 82 -10.14 -19.10 19.25
CA ILE A 82 -9.47 -20.16 20.00
C ILE A 82 -9.06 -19.58 21.36
N GLY A 83 -9.79 -19.97 22.40
CA GLY A 83 -9.55 -19.55 23.79
C GLY A 83 -8.81 -20.60 24.60
N LYS A 84 -8.60 -20.32 25.90
CA LYS A 84 -7.96 -21.26 26.84
C LYS A 84 -8.67 -22.62 26.89
N LYS A 85 -10.00 -22.63 26.90
CA LYS A 85 -10.84 -23.84 26.96
C LYS A 85 -10.98 -24.60 25.63
N THR A 86 -10.54 -24.02 24.52
CA THR A 86 -10.63 -24.67 23.21
C THR A 86 -9.68 -25.86 23.15
N SER A 87 -10.19 -27.03 22.78
CA SER A 87 -9.37 -28.24 22.60
C SER A 87 -9.09 -28.43 21.12
N ILE A 88 -7.84 -28.76 20.78
CA ILE A 88 -7.39 -29.09 19.42
C ILE A 88 -6.69 -30.43 19.51
N VAL A 89 -7.28 -31.45 18.89
CA VAL A 89 -6.79 -32.83 18.95
C VAL A 89 -6.57 -33.38 17.55
N PRO A 90 -5.56 -34.24 17.33
CA PRO A 90 -5.41 -34.95 16.07
C PRO A 90 -6.69 -35.70 15.71
N ALA A 91 -7.02 -35.74 14.42
CA ALA A 91 -8.20 -36.44 13.92
C ALA A 91 -7.99 -36.95 12.50
N GLU A 92 -8.89 -37.81 12.06
CA GLU A 92 -9.06 -38.11 10.65
C GLU A 92 -10.03 -37.10 10.02
N ALA A 93 -9.74 -36.64 8.81
CA ALA A 93 -10.63 -35.81 8.00
C ALA A 93 -11.19 -36.63 6.84
N THR A 94 -12.44 -36.36 6.48
CA THR A 94 -13.12 -36.94 5.31
C THR A 94 -12.81 -36.19 4.02
N PHE A 95 -11.92 -35.19 4.08
CA PHE A 95 -11.51 -34.35 2.97
C PHE A 95 -10.01 -34.11 3.02
N ASP A 96 -9.43 -33.86 1.85
CA ASP A 96 -7.99 -33.70 1.70
C ASP A 96 -7.50 -32.33 2.15
N TYR A 97 -6.24 -32.28 2.60
CA TYR A 97 -5.53 -31.03 2.79
C TYR A 97 -5.44 -30.30 1.44
N LEU A 98 -5.98 -29.08 1.37
CA LEU A 98 -5.85 -28.22 0.20
C LEU A 98 -4.62 -27.36 0.42
N SER A 99 -3.60 -27.58 -0.40
CA SER A 99 -2.44 -26.70 -0.38
C SER A 99 -2.87 -25.28 -0.71
N MET A 100 -2.72 -24.38 0.26
CA MET A 100 -2.83 -22.94 0.02
C MET A 100 -1.60 -22.40 -0.71
N ASP A 101 -0.56 -23.23 -0.88
CA ASP A 101 0.66 -22.98 -1.67
C ASP A 101 0.41 -23.00 -3.18
N LYS A 102 -0.80 -22.68 -3.65
CA LYS A 102 -0.97 -22.41 -5.07
C LYS A 102 -0.32 -21.06 -5.32
N ASN A 103 0.91 -21.11 -5.85
CA ASN A 103 1.42 -20.03 -6.68
C ASN A 103 0.33 -19.74 -7.71
N ILE A 104 -0.39 -18.66 -7.47
CA ILE A 104 -1.40 -18.20 -8.39
C ILE A 104 -0.67 -17.45 -9.50
N THR A 105 -1.15 -17.61 -10.73
CA THR A 105 -0.70 -16.75 -11.80
C THR A 105 -1.27 -15.35 -11.61
N ILE A 106 -0.61 -14.34 -12.14
CA ILE A 106 -1.08 -12.96 -12.06
C ILE A 106 -2.48 -12.81 -12.67
N ALA A 107 -2.78 -13.50 -13.78
CA ALA A 107 -4.12 -13.51 -14.36
C ALA A 107 -5.18 -14.03 -13.38
N SER A 108 -4.89 -15.12 -12.66
CA SER A 108 -5.82 -15.69 -11.68
C SER A 108 -5.97 -14.84 -10.40
N SER A 109 -5.00 -13.95 -10.12
CA SER A 109 -5.12 -13.00 -9.01
C SER A 109 -6.32 -12.05 -9.17
N SER A 110 -6.79 -11.80 -10.39
CA SER A 110 -7.99 -10.99 -10.68
C SER A 110 -9.27 -11.53 -10.02
N GLN A 111 -9.37 -12.84 -9.80
CA GLN A 111 -10.53 -13.50 -9.19
C GLN A 111 -10.47 -13.56 -7.66
N VAL A 112 -9.30 -13.27 -7.07
CA VAL A 112 -9.10 -13.36 -5.62
C VAL A 112 -9.79 -12.21 -4.89
N ALA A 113 -10.54 -12.49 -3.82
CA ALA A 113 -11.19 -11.45 -3.03
C ALA A 113 -10.17 -10.49 -2.38
N ALA A 114 -10.58 -9.24 -2.12
CA ALA A 114 -9.74 -8.30 -1.38
C ALA A 114 -9.35 -8.85 0.01
N ASP A 115 -8.18 -8.44 0.48
CA ASP A 115 -7.57 -8.83 1.77
C ASP A 115 -7.16 -10.29 1.93
N GLN A 116 -7.32 -11.13 0.90
CA GLN A 116 -6.78 -12.48 0.88
C GLN A 116 -5.25 -12.49 0.73
N LEU A 117 -4.61 -13.49 1.32
CA LEU A 117 -3.17 -13.75 1.18
C LEU A 117 -2.95 -14.78 0.08
N VAL A 118 -1.98 -14.52 -0.80
CA VAL A 118 -1.68 -15.34 -1.96
C VAL A 118 -0.18 -15.53 -2.12
N CYS A 119 0.21 -16.61 -2.80
CA CYS A 119 1.58 -16.87 -3.21
C CYS A 119 1.71 -16.55 -4.70
N VAL A 120 2.71 -15.77 -5.10
CA VAL A 120 2.95 -15.42 -6.50
C VAL A 120 4.43 -15.57 -6.82
N LYS A 121 4.77 -16.30 -7.89
CA LYS A 121 6.11 -16.24 -8.47
C LYS A 121 6.12 -15.11 -9.51
N GLY A 122 7.10 -14.22 -9.46
CA GLY A 122 7.16 -13.09 -10.38
C GLY A 122 8.56 -12.51 -10.54
N THR A 123 8.82 -11.95 -11.71
CA THR A 123 10.02 -11.16 -12.00
C THR A 123 9.73 -9.70 -11.72
N VAL A 124 10.62 -9.04 -10.99
CA VAL A 124 10.48 -7.62 -10.61
C VAL A 124 10.83 -6.73 -11.80
N LYS A 125 9.95 -5.76 -12.09
CA LYS A 125 10.12 -4.72 -13.10
C LYS A 125 9.70 -3.36 -12.55
N ASP A 126 10.32 -2.30 -13.06
CA ASP A 126 10.04 -0.90 -12.72
C ASP A 126 10.08 -0.63 -11.20
N LEU A 127 11.11 -1.15 -10.53
CA LEU A 127 11.37 -0.93 -9.12
C LEU A 127 11.67 0.55 -8.82
N SER A 128 10.80 1.18 -8.03
CA SER A 128 10.92 2.58 -7.63
C SER A 128 12.09 2.80 -6.68
N ALA A 129 12.46 4.06 -6.43
CA ALA A 129 13.31 4.38 -5.30
C ALA A 129 12.63 4.02 -3.97
N VAL A 130 13.43 3.74 -2.94
CA VAL A 130 12.93 3.51 -1.57
C VAL A 130 12.45 4.84 -0.98
N LYS A 131 11.20 4.88 -0.52
CA LYS A 131 10.58 6.00 0.21
C LYS A 131 10.54 5.69 1.70
N ASN A 132 10.97 6.61 2.56
CA ASN A 132 10.67 6.55 3.99
C ASN A 132 9.33 7.25 4.24
N VAL A 133 8.36 6.52 4.81
CA VAL A 133 7.03 7.05 5.14
C VAL A 133 6.82 6.98 6.63
N VAL A 134 6.39 8.08 7.26
CA VAL A 134 6.07 8.09 8.69
C VAL A 134 4.71 7.43 8.92
N PHE A 135 4.69 6.27 9.57
CA PHE A 135 3.48 5.58 9.99
C PHE A 135 3.45 5.48 11.52
N ASN A 136 2.42 6.04 12.16
CA ASN A 136 2.31 6.09 13.64
C ASN A 136 3.58 6.62 14.35
N LYS A 137 4.18 7.70 13.82
CA LYS A 137 5.44 8.31 14.30
C LYS A 137 6.72 7.49 14.10
N ASN A 138 6.65 6.34 13.44
CA ASN A 138 7.84 5.55 13.08
C ASN A 138 8.08 5.62 11.57
N PRO A 139 9.32 5.86 11.11
CA PRO A 139 9.65 5.79 9.70
C PRO A 139 9.59 4.32 9.24
N VAL A 140 8.95 4.08 8.10
CA VAL A 140 8.82 2.76 7.48
C VAL A 140 9.21 2.88 6.01
N LYS A 141 10.16 2.04 5.57
CA LYS A 141 10.54 1.92 4.16
C LYS A 141 9.35 1.47 3.32
N LYS A 142 9.21 2.02 2.13
CA LYS A 142 8.20 1.69 1.13
C LYS A 142 8.85 1.69 -0.25
N GLN A 143 8.53 0.70 -1.06
CA GLN A 143 8.94 0.65 -2.46
C GLN A 143 7.78 0.13 -3.31
N GLN A 144 7.73 0.53 -4.58
CA GLN A 144 6.73 0.10 -5.54
C GLN A 144 7.41 -0.56 -6.73
N CYS A 145 6.82 -1.60 -7.28
CA CYS A 145 7.25 -2.24 -8.51
C CYS A 145 6.09 -2.94 -9.19
N TYR A 146 6.35 -3.55 -10.34
CA TYR A 146 5.52 -4.57 -10.94
C TYR A 146 6.18 -5.93 -10.76
N ILE A 147 5.37 -6.93 -10.44
CA ILE A 147 5.77 -8.33 -10.59
C ILE A 147 5.14 -8.86 -11.87
N VAL A 148 5.93 -9.63 -12.62
CA VAL A 148 5.58 -10.12 -13.96
C VAL A 148 5.75 -11.62 -14.03
N ASP A 149 4.75 -12.30 -14.56
CA ASP A 149 4.76 -13.72 -14.89
C ASP A 149 4.26 -13.89 -16.34
N PRO A 150 4.31 -15.10 -16.92
CA PRO A 150 3.86 -15.35 -18.29
C PRO A 150 2.38 -15.00 -18.55
N SER A 151 1.57 -14.82 -17.51
CA SER A 151 0.14 -14.55 -17.60
C SER A 151 -0.20 -13.05 -17.52
N GLY A 152 0.73 -12.18 -17.11
CA GLY A 152 0.49 -10.76 -16.98
C GLY A 152 1.46 -10.06 -16.02
N PHE A 153 1.07 -8.87 -15.59
CA PHE A 153 1.78 -8.10 -14.56
C PHE A 153 0.80 -7.49 -13.55
N ILE A 154 1.26 -7.28 -12.32
CA ILE A 154 0.48 -6.62 -11.26
C ILE A 154 1.38 -5.75 -10.40
N LYS A 155 0.83 -4.60 -9.97
CA LYS A 155 1.53 -3.70 -9.06
C LYS A 155 1.74 -4.36 -7.70
N LEU A 156 2.96 -4.26 -7.18
CA LEU A 156 3.37 -4.68 -5.85
C LEU A 156 3.81 -3.46 -5.03
N ILE A 157 3.32 -3.34 -3.79
CA ILE A 157 3.81 -2.38 -2.79
C ILE A 157 4.52 -3.13 -1.68
N ILE A 158 5.82 -2.86 -1.52
CA ILE A 158 6.71 -3.49 -0.55
C ILE A 158 6.91 -2.54 0.62
N TRP A 159 6.83 -3.07 1.83
CA TRP A 159 6.95 -2.31 3.09
C TRP A 159 8.01 -2.90 4.03
N GLY A 160 8.63 -2.03 4.81
CA GLY A 160 9.52 -2.41 5.91
C GLY A 160 10.80 -3.09 5.43
N SER A 161 11.25 -4.10 6.17
CA SER A 161 12.46 -4.88 5.83
C SER A 161 12.36 -5.66 4.52
N HIS A 162 11.14 -5.93 4.01
CA HIS A 162 10.98 -6.62 2.73
C HIS A 162 11.48 -5.83 1.52
N VAL A 163 11.66 -4.51 1.66
CA VAL A 163 12.23 -3.65 0.62
C VAL A 163 13.64 -4.11 0.23
N ASP A 164 14.42 -4.57 1.21
CA ASP A 164 15.80 -4.99 0.99
C ASP A 164 15.90 -6.43 0.43
N ALA A 165 14.77 -7.10 0.15
CA ALA A 165 14.72 -8.49 -0.29
C ALA A 165 14.59 -8.67 -1.81
N VAL A 166 14.47 -7.58 -2.58
CA VAL A 166 14.23 -7.63 -4.03
C VAL A 166 15.18 -6.71 -4.80
N GLU A 167 15.49 -7.11 -6.03
CA GLU A 167 16.29 -6.33 -6.98
C GLU A 167 15.57 -6.26 -8.35
N GLU A 168 15.79 -5.17 -9.09
CA GLU A 168 15.24 -4.98 -10.44
C GLU A 168 15.69 -6.13 -11.36
N GLY A 169 14.73 -6.75 -12.05
CA GLY A 169 14.97 -7.89 -12.94
C GLY A 169 15.12 -9.25 -12.25
N GLY A 170 15.18 -9.30 -10.91
CA GLY A 170 15.22 -10.56 -10.18
C GLY A 170 13.88 -11.30 -10.17
N THR A 171 13.90 -12.63 -10.12
CA THR A 171 12.70 -13.48 -10.00
C THR A 171 12.60 -14.06 -8.59
N TYR A 172 11.41 -13.96 -8.00
CA TYR A 172 11.18 -14.36 -6.60
C TYR A 172 9.86 -15.10 -6.44
N ASN A 173 9.80 -15.95 -5.42
CA ASN A 173 8.54 -16.43 -4.85
C ASN A 173 8.13 -15.47 -3.72
N PHE A 174 7.02 -14.78 -3.95
CA PHE A 174 6.36 -13.91 -2.98
C PHE A 174 5.30 -14.72 -2.24
N ASP A 175 5.65 -15.21 -1.06
CA ASP A 175 4.76 -16.00 -0.23
C ASP A 175 3.92 -15.08 0.67
N ARG A 176 2.60 -15.26 0.61
CA ARG A 176 1.62 -14.54 1.45
C ARG A 176 1.62 -13.03 1.27
N VAL A 177 1.64 -12.56 0.02
CA VAL A 177 1.31 -11.17 -0.30
C VAL A 177 -0.20 -10.96 -0.25
N ARG A 178 -0.64 -9.76 0.14
CA ARG A 178 -2.05 -9.45 0.33
C ARG A 178 -2.63 -8.76 -0.89
N VAL A 179 -3.73 -9.31 -1.40
CA VAL A 179 -4.51 -8.69 -2.47
C VAL A 179 -5.26 -7.46 -1.93
N LYS A 180 -5.14 -6.34 -2.64
CA LYS A 180 -5.84 -5.08 -2.35
C LYS A 180 -6.63 -4.65 -3.57
N VAL A 181 -7.84 -4.16 -3.32
CA VAL A 181 -8.73 -3.61 -4.34
C VAL A 181 -9.11 -2.20 -3.91
N THR A 182 -8.86 -1.24 -4.80
CA THR A 182 -9.37 0.13 -4.70
C THR A 182 -10.44 0.34 -5.77
N LYS A 183 -11.08 1.51 -5.80
CA LYS A 183 -12.08 1.82 -6.83
C LYS A 183 -11.55 1.72 -8.27
N ASN A 184 -10.24 1.91 -8.46
CA ASN A 184 -9.63 2.02 -9.78
C ASN A 184 -8.61 0.92 -10.09
N GLU A 185 -8.07 0.25 -9.07
CA GLU A 185 -6.93 -0.65 -9.25
C GLU A 185 -6.94 -1.81 -8.26
N LYS A 186 -6.53 -2.99 -8.76
CA LYS A 186 -6.20 -4.16 -7.96
C LYS A 186 -4.68 -4.35 -7.96
N TYR A 187 -4.12 -4.51 -6.78
CA TYR A 187 -2.67 -4.65 -6.57
C TYR A 187 -2.39 -5.61 -5.42
N VAL A 188 -1.13 -5.98 -5.23
CA VAL A 188 -0.67 -6.77 -4.08
C VAL A 188 0.25 -5.94 -3.19
N ASN A 189 0.29 -6.24 -1.89
CA ASN A 189 1.27 -5.64 -1.01
C ASN A 189 1.83 -6.63 0.00
N THR A 190 3.02 -6.35 0.53
CA THR A 190 3.50 -7.09 1.70
C THR A 190 2.61 -6.76 2.91
N PRO A 191 2.26 -7.75 3.74
CA PRO A 191 1.53 -7.53 4.99
C PRO A 191 2.27 -6.59 5.94
N LYS A 192 1.54 -5.96 6.87
CA LYS A 192 2.13 -5.06 7.88
C LYS A 192 3.04 -5.76 8.89
N SER A 193 2.83 -7.05 9.11
CA SER A 193 3.64 -7.86 10.01
C SER A 193 4.70 -8.56 9.19
N GLU A 194 5.97 -8.25 9.44
CA GLU A 194 7.08 -8.73 8.60
C GLU A 194 7.15 -10.27 8.52
N CYS A 195 6.83 -10.95 9.63
CA CYS A 195 6.84 -12.41 9.65
C CYS A 195 5.63 -13.08 8.97
N GLU A 196 4.66 -12.33 8.42
CA GLU A 196 3.52 -12.91 7.69
C GLU A 196 3.83 -13.20 6.23
N CYS A 197 4.92 -12.65 5.69
CA CYS A 197 5.32 -12.78 4.29
C CYS A 197 6.77 -13.21 4.21
N SER A 198 7.08 -14.06 3.22
CA SER A 198 8.46 -14.38 2.88
C SER A 198 8.69 -14.13 1.40
N ILE A 199 9.87 -13.61 1.08
CA ILE A 199 10.31 -13.37 -0.29
C ILE A 199 11.60 -14.16 -0.45
N THR A 200 11.61 -15.08 -1.41
CA THR A 200 12.75 -15.96 -1.67
C THR A 200 13.09 -15.95 -3.14
N SER A 201 14.38 -15.93 -3.48
CA SER A 201 14.83 -16.00 -4.88
C SER A 201 14.31 -17.27 -5.55
N ALA A 202 13.99 -17.15 -6.84
CA ALA A 202 13.49 -18.25 -7.66
C ALA A 202 14.15 -18.21 -9.04
N ASP A 203 14.15 -19.34 -9.73
CA ASP A 203 14.65 -19.40 -11.10
C ASP A 203 13.81 -18.50 -12.03
N PRO A 204 14.44 -17.81 -12.99
CA PRO A 204 13.74 -17.05 -14.02
C PRO A 204 12.71 -17.89 -14.78
N PHE A 205 11.73 -17.23 -15.40
CA PHE A 205 10.77 -17.92 -16.26
C PHE A 205 11.42 -18.36 -17.57
N SER A 206 11.08 -19.56 -18.03
CA SER A 206 11.45 -20.08 -19.35
C SER A 206 10.64 -19.42 -20.47
N GLU A 207 9.38 -19.07 -20.19
CA GLU A 207 8.51 -18.40 -21.15
C GLU A 207 8.82 -16.90 -21.29
N SER A 208 8.43 -16.33 -22.42
CA SER A 208 8.47 -14.88 -22.62
C SER A 208 7.54 -14.17 -21.63
N LEU A 209 8.08 -13.17 -20.94
CA LEU A 209 7.29 -12.31 -20.07
C LEU A 209 6.67 -11.16 -20.88
N PRO A 210 5.43 -10.76 -20.58
CA PRO A 210 4.83 -9.59 -21.19
C PRO A 210 5.63 -8.33 -20.83
N GLU A 211 5.70 -7.38 -21.76
CA GLU A 211 6.21 -6.05 -21.43
C GLU A 211 5.27 -5.35 -20.45
N VAL A 212 5.84 -4.73 -19.42
CA VAL A 212 5.08 -3.89 -18.52
C VAL A 212 4.85 -2.57 -19.24
N GLU A 213 3.66 -2.41 -19.82
CA GLU A 213 3.16 -1.08 -20.14
C GLU A 213 2.96 -0.38 -18.79
N ALA A 214 3.82 0.58 -18.44
CA ALA A 214 3.70 1.35 -17.22
C ALA A 214 2.32 2.05 -17.17
N ILE A 215 1.31 1.37 -16.60
CA ILE A 215 -0.04 1.92 -16.44
C ILE A 215 0.02 3.13 -15.48
N SER A 216 1.05 3.19 -14.63
CA SER A 216 1.36 4.37 -13.84
C SER A 216 2.45 5.20 -14.54
N ALA A 217 2.05 6.28 -15.20
CA ALA A 217 2.97 7.35 -15.62
C ALA A 217 3.67 8.03 -14.41
N THR A 218 3.33 7.64 -13.18
CA THR A 218 3.87 8.20 -11.96
C THR A 218 5.20 7.56 -11.60
N LYS A 219 6.28 8.35 -11.62
CA LYS A 219 7.61 7.99 -11.14
C LYS A 219 7.88 8.60 -9.78
N GLU A 220 8.59 7.85 -8.93
CA GLU A 220 9.03 8.31 -7.61
C GLU A 220 10.57 8.29 -7.54
N ILE A 221 11.19 9.44 -7.25
CA ILE A 221 12.65 9.59 -7.22
C ILE A 221 13.10 10.52 -6.07
N THR A 222 14.38 10.43 -5.70
CA THR A 222 15.06 11.48 -4.93
C THR A 222 15.76 12.43 -5.90
N ALA A 223 15.58 13.73 -5.70
CA ALA A 223 16.13 14.75 -6.58
C ALA A 223 16.56 16.00 -5.81
N ASN A 224 17.57 16.69 -6.32
CA ASN A 224 18.02 18.00 -5.83
C ASN A 224 17.25 19.09 -6.55
N ILE A 225 16.89 20.16 -5.84
CA ILE A 225 16.28 21.34 -6.44
C ILE A 225 17.39 22.22 -7.02
N LEU A 226 17.34 22.49 -8.32
CA LEU A 226 18.32 23.34 -9.00
C LEU A 226 17.82 24.77 -9.25
N GLY A 227 16.50 24.94 -9.33
CA GLY A 227 15.93 26.22 -9.74
C GLY A 227 14.41 26.24 -9.73
N VAL A 228 13.85 27.42 -9.56
CA VAL A 228 12.40 27.68 -9.70
C VAL A 228 12.21 28.59 -10.91
N THR A 229 11.49 28.11 -11.92
CA THR A 229 11.23 28.91 -13.14
C THR A 229 10.12 29.93 -12.94
N SER A 230 9.14 29.60 -12.10
CA SER A 230 8.01 30.48 -11.80
C SER A 230 7.31 30.00 -10.54
N ALA A 231 7.08 30.89 -9.59
CA ALA A 231 6.14 30.70 -8.49
C ALA A 231 5.07 31.78 -8.61
N THR A 232 3.84 31.41 -8.95
CA THR A 232 2.78 32.38 -9.23
C THR A 232 1.53 32.06 -8.46
N LYS A 233 0.81 33.10 -8.02
CA LYS A 233 -0.51 32.96 -7.41
C LYS A 233 -1.60 33.53 -8.30
N SER A 234 -2.74 32.85 -8.32
CA SER A 234 -3.90 33.28 -9.09
C SER A 234 -5.17 33.19 -8.27
N ILE A 235 -6.06 34.16 -8.50
CA ILE A 235 -7.39 34.17 -7.93
C ILE A 235 -8.27 33.27 -8.82
N CYS A 236 -8.99 32.34 -8.20
CA CYS A 236 -9.72 31.28 -8.90
C CYS A 236 -11.23 31.27 -8.60
N CYS A 237 -11.95 30.71 -9.56
CA CYS A 237 -13.39 30.55 -9.55
C CYS A 237 -13.82 29.58 -8.45
N LEU A 238 -14.76 29.99 -7.59
CA LEU A 238 -15.28 29.13 -6.52
C LEU A 238 -15.97 27.87 -7.06
N SER A 239 -16.58 27.98 -8.25
CA SER A 239 -17.33 26.89 -8.87
C SER A 239 -16.44 25.91 -9.64
N CYS A 240 -15.51 26.39 -10.46
CA CYS A 240 -14.74 25.53 -11.37
C CYS A 240 -13.21 25.55 -11.16
N GLY A 241 -12.70 26.31 -10.20
CA GLY A 241 -11.28 26.39 -9.88
C GLY A 241 -10.40 27.07 -10.93
N LYS A 242 -10.95 27.52 -12.07
CA LYS A 242 -10.18 28.24 -13.10
C LYS A 242 -9.92 29.69 -12.70
N LYS A 243 -8.80 30.25 -13.19
CA LYS A 243 -8.41 31.65 -12.99
C LYS A 243 -9.55 32.60 -13.40
N VAL A 244 -9.75 33.66 -12.61
CA VAL A 244 -10.76 34.69 -12.88
C VAL A 244 -10.12 36.03 -13.21
N SER A 245 -10.84 36.83 -13.97
CA SER A 245 -10.47 38.20 -14.33
C SER A 245 -11.16 39.18 -13.39
N ILE A 246 -10.42 40.08 -12.75
CA ILE A 246 -10.99 41.10 -11.87
C ILE A 246 -11.46 42.28 -12.73
N LYS A 247 -12.75 42.59 -12.67
CA LYS A 247 -13.39 43.72 -13.36
C LYS A 247 -14.06 44.61 -12.31
N GLY A 248 -13.33 45.60 -11.84
CA GLY A 248 -13.77 46.49 -10.75
C GLY A 248 -14.03 45.71 -9.46
N LYS A 249 -15.26 45.72 -8.98
CA LYS A 249 -15.67 45.02 -7.73
C LYS A 249 -16.09 43.56 -7.94
N LEU A 250 -16.01 43.05 -9.17
CA LEU A 250 -16.45 41.70 -9.53
C LEU A 250 -15.26 40.88 -10.02
N ALA A 251 -15.24 39.60 -9.66
CA ALA A 251 -14.37 38.61 -10.26
C ALA A 251 -15.19 37.78 -11.25
N PHE A 252 -14.77 37.77 -12.52
CA PHE A 252 -15.49 37.08 -13.60
C PHE A 252 -14.72 35.84 -14.05
N CYS A 253 -15.40 34.69 -14.05
CA CYS A 253 -14.86 33.44 -14.58
C CYS A 253 -15.21 33.29 -16.05
N GLU A 254 -14.23 33.30 -16.95
CA GLU A 254 -14.45 33.11 -18.38
C GLU A 254 -14.86 31.68 -18.75
N ASN A 255 -14.52 30.70 -17.91
CA ASN A 255 -14.81 29.28 -18.16
C ASN A 255 -16.28 28.95 -17.90
N CYS A 256 -16.81 29.24 -16.70
CA CYS A 256 -18.20 28.93 -16.34
C CYS A 256 -19.15 30.15 -16.40
N LYS A 257 -18.66 31.31 -16.84
CA LYS A 257 -19.39 32.59 -16.97
C LYS A 257 -19.94 33.16 -15.65
N MET A 258 -19.54 32.61 -14.50
CA MET A 258 -19.96 33.09 -13.18
C MET A 258 -19.27 34.40 -12.80
N SER A 259 -20.05 35.34 -12.25
CA SER A 259 -19.54 36.52 -11.55
C SER A 259 -19.59 36.29 -10.05
N GLN A 260 -18.52 36.59 -9.33
CA GLN A 260 -18.39 36.34 -7.89
C GLN A 260 -17.69 37.51 -7.18
N LYS A 261 -17.87 37.58 -5.86
CA LYS A 261 -17.17 38.57 -5.03
C LYS A 261 -15.66 38.25 -5.02
N PRO A 262 -14.75 39.22 -5.24
CA PRO A 262 -13.31 38.98 -5.18
C PRO A 262 -12.86 38.31 -3.88
N GLY A 263 -13.36 38.76 -2.72
CA GLY A 263 -13.03 38.16 -1.41
C GLY A 263 -13.58 36.74 -1.18
N ALA A 264 -14.50 36.26 -2.02
CA ALA A 264 -14.97 34.88 -1.97
C ALA A 264 -14.17 33.93 -2.87
N CYS A 265 -13.25 34.48 -3.67
CA CYS A 265 -12.41 33.68 -4.56
C CYS A 265 -11.32 32.98 -3.75
N LYS A 266 -10.96 31.76 -4.16
CA LYS A 266 -9.81 31.05 -3.58
C LYS A 266 -8.55 31.47 -4.30
N MET A 267 -7.47 31.68 -3.55
CA MET A 267 -6.14 31.85 -4.11
C MET A 267 -5.54 30.47 -4.33
N GLN A 268 -4.87 30.28 -5.47
CA GLN A 268 -4.18 29.04 -5.79
C GLN A 268 -2.77 29.34 -6.28
N TRP A 269 -1.82 28.57 -5.75
CA TRP A 269 -0.43 28.61 -6.17
C TRP A 269 -0.17 27.66 -7.35
N TYR A 270 0.77 28.09 -8.18
CA TYR A 270 1.28 27.34 -9.32
C TYR A 270 2.78 27.56 -9.41
N VAL A 271 3.55 26.47 -9.25
CA VAL A 271 5.01 26.53 -9.18
C VAL A 271 5.63 25.60 -10.23
N ARG A 272 6.69 26.04 -10.89
CA ARG A 272 7.50 25.22 -11.80
C ARG A 272 8.92 25.13 -11.29
N ILE A 273 9.37 23.91 -11.04
CA ILE A 273 10.64 23.62 -10.38
C ILE A 273 11.49 22.74 -11.30
N TYR A 274 12.80 23.00 -11.28
CA TYR A 274 13.82 22.27 -11.99
C TYR A 274 14.57 21.38 -11.00
N PHE A 275 14.59 20.08 -11.29
CA PHE A 275 15.17 19.05 -10.45
C PHE A 275 16.32 18.35 -11.16
N GLU A 276 17.29 17.85 -10.41
CA GLU A 276 18.31 16.92 -10.86
C GLU A 276 18.21 15.61 -10.09
N LYS A 277 18.13 14.49 -10.80
CA LYS A 277 18.01 13.18 -10.16
C LYS A 277 19.30 12.84 -9.41
N VAL A 278 19.16 12.46 -8.14
CA VAL A 278 20.31 12.02 -7.33
C VAL A 278 20.91 10.74 -7.93
N GLY A 279 22.24 10.73 -8.10
CA GLY A 279 22.99 9.57 -8.61
C GLY A 279 23.04 9.44 -10.13
N VAL A 280 22.39 10.33 -10.89
CA VAL A 280 22.46 10.35 -12.37
C VAL A 280 22.73 11.78 -12.85
N PRO A 281 24.00 12.19 -12.98
CA PRO A 281 24.37 13.52 -13.46
C PRO A 281 23.71 13.82 -14.82
N GLU A 282 23.34 15.09 -15.05
CA GLU A 282 22.73 15.60 -16.28
C GLU A 282 21.28 15.18 -16.56
N GLN A 283 20.69 14.26 -15.77
CA GLN A 283 19.27 13.94 -15.90
C GLN A 283 18.39 14.95 -15.14
N ARG A 284 18.00 16.00 -15.86
CA ARG A 284 17.21 17.12 -15.33
C ARG A 284 15.73 16.99 -15.66
N LEU A 285 14.89 17.34 -14.71
CA LEU A 285 13.44 17.28 -14.82
C LEU A 285 12.84 18.65 -14.56
N ARG A 286 11.88 19.05 -15.40
CA ARG A 286 11.09 20.27 -15.19
C ARG A 286 9.67 19.89 -14.85
N LEU A 287 9.29 20.05 -13.60
CA LEU A 287 7.99 19.61 -13.10
C LEU A 287 7.12 20.78 -12.65
N THR A 288 5.81 20.58 -12.75
CA THR A 288 4.80 21.57 -12.41
C THR A 288 4.04 21.15 -11.16
N ALA A 289 4.15 21.93 -10.09
CA ALA A 289 3.35 21.81 -8.88
C ALA A 289 2.06 22.65 -9.01
N PHE A 290 0.91 21.99 -8.85
CA PHE A 290 -0.39 22.67 -8.76
C PHE A 290 -0.73 22.96 -7.29
N ASN A 291 -1.85 23.63 -7.06
CA ASN A 291 -2.26 24.16 -5.76
C ASN A 291 -2.01 23.23 -4.57
N ASP A 292 -2.40 21.96 -4.65
CA ASP A 292 -2.31 21.05 -3.50
C ASP A 292 -0.84 20.77 -3.12
N VAL A 293 0.01 20.53 -4.10
CA VAL A 293 1.46 20.33 -3.90
C VAL A 293 2.15 21.65 -3.56
N SER A 294 1.71 22.76 -4.13
CA SER A 294 2.24 24.09 -3.80
C SER A 294 1.92 24.50 -2.36
N ASN A 295 0.76 24.11 -1.84
CA ASN A 295 0.41 24.31 -0.44
C ASN A 295 1.26 23.43 0.49
N LYS A 296 1.62 22.22 0.04
CA LYS A 296 2.57 21.37 0.74
C LYS A 296 3.97 21.99 0.76
N LEU A 297 4.42 22.56 -0.35
CA LEU A 297 5.69 23.31 -0.42
C LEU A 297 5.72 24.49 0.55
N LEU A 298 4.64 25.30 0.58
CA LEU A 298 4.51 26.38 1.56
C LEU A 298 4.63 25.86 3.00
N ALA A 299 3.97 24.74 3.31
CA ALA A 299 4.07 24.13 4.63
C ALA A 299 5.48 23.58 4.94
N ILE A 300 6.17 23.00 3.95
CA ILE A 300 7.56 22.53 4.08
C ILE A 300 8.52 23.69 4.34
N CYS A 301 8.28 24.85 3.71
CA CYS A 301 9.10 26.04 3.88
C CYS A 301 8.67 26.92 5.08
N ASP A 302 7.71 26.45 5.90
CA ASP A 302 7.11 27.22 7.00
C ASP A 302 6.53 28.61 6.58
N LEU A 303 6.02 28.70 5.35
CA LEU A 303 5.48 29.92 4.76
C LEU A 303 3.94 29.96 4.77
N PRO A 304 3.32 31.11 5.10
CA PRO A 304 1.87 31.27 5.00
C PRO A 304 1.41 31.41 3.55
N GLN A 305 0.13 31.14 3.29
CA GLN A 305 -0.47 31.33 1.96
C GLN A 305 -0.32 32.75 1.40
N THR A 306 -0.23 33.75 2.26
CA THR A 306 -0.12 35.18 1.91
C THR A 306 1.25 35.59 1.39
N SER A 307 2.25 34.70 1.44
CA SER A 307 3.63 34.98 1.04
C SER A 307 3.79 35.56 -0.36
N SER A 308 4.91 36.28 -0.56
CA SER A 308 5.28 36.80 -1.87
C SER A 308 5.77 35.69 -2.80
N GLU A 309 5.83 35.98 -4.10
CA GLU A 309 6.38 35.04 -5.08
C GLU A 309 7.88 34.84 -4.87
N GLU A 310 8.61 35.88 -4.41
CA GLU A 310 10.02 35.77 -4.04
C GLU A 310 10.23 34.90 -2.79
N GLU A 311 9.46 35.12 -1.71
CA GLU A 311 9.59 34.36 -0.47
C GLU A 311 9.44 32.85 -0.69
N LEU A 312 8.43 32.44 -1.48
CA LEU A 312 8.25 31.03 -1.81
C LEU A 312 9.38 30.50 -2.71
N THR A 313 9.90 31.33 -3.61
CA THR A 313 11.01 30.95 -4.47
C THR A 313 12.27 30.70 -3.64
N GLU A 314 12.61 31.60 -2.72
CA GLU A 314 13.75 31.46 -1.81
C GLU A 314 13.60 30.23 -0.92
N GLY A 315 12.45 30.06 -0.26
CA GLY A 315 12.21 28.90 0.62
C GLY A 315 12.32 27.55 -0.12
N ILE A 316 11.87 27.47 -1.37
CA ILE A 316 12.03 26.25 -2.18
C ILE A 316 13.51 26.00 -2.54
N LEU A 317 14.29 27.05 -2.80
CA LEU A 317 15.71 26.93 -3.16
C LEU A 317 16.61 26.60 -1.96
N GLU A 318 16.15 26.84 -0.73
CA GLU A 318 16.84 26.43 0.49
C GLU A 318 16.68 24.93 0.79
N LEU A 319 15.79 24.22 0.08
CA LEU A 319 15.63 22.78 0.19
C LEU A 319 16.74 22.06 -0.60
N ASP A 320 17.50 21.19 0.08
CA ASP A 320 18.55 20.38 -0.54
C ASP A 320 17.96 19.24 -1.41
N SER A 321 17.94 18.01 -0.85
CA SER A 321 17.40 16.83 -1.49
C SER A 321 15.96 16.60 -1.06
N VAL A 322 15.08 16.39 -2.05
CA VAL A 322 13.68 16.10 -1.83
C VAL A 322 13.29 14.78 -2.48
N PHE A 323 12.33 14.10 -1.87
CA PHE A 323 11.66 12.97 -2.49
C PHE A 323 10.44 13.46 -3.26
N ILE A 324 10.37 13.14 -4.55
CA ILE A 324 9.29 13.59 -5.43
C ILE A 324 8.58 12.44 -6.10
N SER A 325 7.26 12.59 -6.26
CA SER A 325 6.42 11.77 -7.12
C SER A 325 5.91 12.63 -8.26
N TYR A 326 6.03 12.19 -9.51
CA TYR A 326 5.61 12.97 -10.66
C TYR A 326 5.08 12.11 -11.79
N ASP A 327 4.12 12.66 -12.53
CA ASP A 327 3.60 12.08 -13.75
C ASP A 327 4.53 12.43 -14.91
N GLU A 328 5.17 11.44 -15.52
CA GLU A 328 6.13 11.59 -16.61
C GLU A 328 5.49 12.06 -17.91
N GLN A 329 4.23 11.71 -18.16
CA GLN A 329 3.53 12.12 -19.39
C GLN A 329 3.16 13.60 -19.35
N THR A 330 2.72 14.09 -18.19
CA THR A 330 2.22 15.45 -18.01
C THR A 330 3.24 16.39 -17.36
N ASN A 331 4.38 15.87 -16.90
CA ASN A 331 5.37 16.57 -16.08
C ASN A 331 4.73 17.25 -14.85
N LYS A 332 3.68 16.64 -14.31
CA LYS A 332 2.98 17.13 -13.13
C LYS A 332 3.65 16.57 -11.89
N LEU A 333 4.08 17.44 -10.99
CA LEU A 333 4.48 17.04 -9.64
C LEU A 333 3.21 16.61 -8.88
N ILE A 334 3.20 15.36 -8.43
CA ILE A 334 2.10 14.73 -7.69
C ILE A 334 2.32 14.89 -6.18
N ASP A 335 3.55 14.70 -5.71
CA ASP A 335 3.90 14.80 -4.30
C ASP A 335 5.36 15.21 -4.11
N ILE A 336 5.67 15.83 -2.97
CA ILE A 336 7.02 16.24 -2.56
C ILE A 336 7.18 16.14 -1.04
N ASP A 337 8.28 15.54 -0.59
CA ASP A 337 8.64 15.40 0.82
C ASP A 337 10.12 15.77 1.01
N VAL A 338 10.47 16.34 2.16
CA VAL A 338 11.87 16.53 2.56
C VAL A 338 12.45 15.18 2.94
N VAL A 339 13.71 14.93 2.57
CA VAL A 339 14.44 13.75 3.03
C VAL A 339 14.98 14.05 4.43
N ASP A 340 14.37 13.47 5.46
CA ASP A 340 14.99 13.45 6.80
C ASP A 340 16.25 12.59 6.74
N ILE A 341 17.42 13.21 6.89
CA ILE A 341 18.72 12.54 7.03
C ILE A 341 18.96 12.19 8.50
#